data_AF-A0A661S1F1-F1
#
_entry.id   AF-A0A661S1F1-F1
#
_cell.length_a   1.000
_cell.length_b   1.000
_cell.length_c   1.000
_cell.angle_alpha   90.00
_cell.angle_beta   90.00
_cell.angle_gamma   90.00
#
_symmetry.space_group_name_H-M   'P 1'
#
loop_
_entity.id
_entity.type
_entity.pdbx_description
1 polymer ?
#
loop_
_entity_poly.entity_id
_entity_poly.type
_entity_poly.pdbx_seq_one_letter_code
_entity_poly.pdbx_strand_id
1 'polypeptide(L)'
;YIYCRTEYQLAIKRLKIAIKQAKEYGLLGKNILNTGFDFDVEIYQGAGAFVCGEETALMRSIEGKRGMPRPRPPFPAHKGLWEKPSILNNVETFSNVPQIMINGGDWYASVGTQTSKGTKVFALSGDVNNIGLVEVPMGTTLRSLVFDIGGGISNKRKFKAVQLGGPSGGCVPEHLLDTPVGYEEIAKIGAIMGSGGAIVMNDKTCMVDMARFFMDFIQDESCGKCTPCREGTLRMLQILEKICDGKGEPKDIKDLEELSHVIHQSALCGLGQTAANPVLSALKYFRDEFDAHVNDKKCPAKRCAAMLSFEVDPDLCKKCGLCFKSCPADAITWKKKEVAVIDKDKCVKCMSCFDKCKFDSIF
;
A
#
# COMPACT_ATOMS: atom_id res chain seq x y z
N TYR A 1 -11.16 -8.49 24.35
CA TYR A 1 -11.25 -9.13 23.01
C TYR A 1 -9.97 -8.89 22.23
N ILE A 2 -9.48 -9.90 21.52
CA ILE A 2 -8.46 -9.78 20.46
C ILE A 2 -9.17 -10.03 19.12
N TYR A 3 -9.26 -9.00 18.28
CA TYR A 3 -9.85 -9.12 16.95
C TYR A 3 -8.78 -9.59 15.95
N CYS A 4 -8.91 -10.81 15.46
CA CYS A 4 -8.00 -11.42 14.50
C CYS A 4 -8.68 -11.56 13.14
N ARG A 5 -7.93 -11.29 12.08
CA ARG A 5 -8.31 -11.66 10.71
C ARG A 5 -8.39 -13.18 10.58
N THR A 6 -9.44 -13.71 9.95
CA THR A 6 -9.60 -15.16 9.74
C THR A 6 -8.48 -15.74 8.87
N GLU A 7 -7.83 -14.93 8.05
CA GLU A 7 -6.69 -15.32 7.23
C GLU A 7 -5.47 -15.71 8.10
N TYR A 8 -5.39 -15.27 9.36
CA TYR A 8 -4.23 -15.49 10.24
C TYR A 8 -4.35 -16.75 11.09
N GLN A 9 -4.64 -17.89 10.45
CA GLN A 9 -4.90 -19.17 11.14
C GLN A 9 -3.76 -19.61 12.08
N LEU A 10 -2.50 -19.44 11.65
CA LEU A 10 -1.35 -19.76 12.51
C LEU A 10 -1.25 -18.85 13.74
N ALA A 11 -1.52 -17.55 13.58
CA ALA A 11 -1.51 -16.60 14.69
C ALA A 11 -2.64 -16.91 15.68
N ILE A 12 -3.85 -17.20 15.18
CA ILE A 12 -5.00 -17.60 16.01
C ILE A 12 -4.67 -18.88 16.80
N LYS A 13 -4.08 -19.89 16.16
CA LYS A 13 -3.64 -21.12 16.84
C LYS A 13 -2.67 -20.82 17.97
N ARG A 14 -1.65 -19.98 17.72
CA ARG A 14 -0.66 -19.59 18.74
C ARG A 14 -1.28 -18.77 19.88
N LEU A 15 -2.16 -17.82 19.58
CA LEU A 15 -2.89 -17.04 20.59
C LEU A 15 -3.76 -17.93 21.48
N LYS A 16 -4.47 -18.91 20.90
CA LYS A 16 -5.27 -19.88 21.68
C LYS A 16 -4.40 -20.68 22.66
N ILE A 17 -3.21 -21.12 22.23
CA ILE A 17 -2.26 -21.81 23.09
C ILE A 17 -1.78 -20.88 24.22
N ALA A 18 -1.38 -19.66 23.89
CA ALA A 18 -0.88 -18.69 24.87
C ALA A 18 -1.94 -18.29 25.91
N ILE A 19 -3.18 -18.05 25.48
CA ILE A 19 -4.31 -17.76 26.38
C ILE A 19 -4.56 -18.95 27.32
N LYS A 20 -4.53 -20.18 26.81
CA LYS A 20 -4.69 -21.38 27.63
C LYS A 20 -3.58 -21.48 28.68
N GLN A 21 -2.33 -21.30 28.28
CA GLN A 21 -1.18 -21.32 29.19
C GLN A 21 -1.28 -20.21 30.26
N ALA A 22 -1.65 -18.99 29.87
CA ALA A 22 -1.83 -17.89 30.82
C ALA A 22 -2.90 -18.18 31.88
N LYS A 23 -4.00 -18.86 31.49
CA LYS A 23 -5.04 -19.33 32.43
C LYS A 23 -4.51 -20.42 33.36
N GLU A 24 -3.77 -21.40 32.83
CA GLU A 24 -3.17 -22.48 33.63
C GLU A 24 -2.16 -21.95 34.66
N TYR A 25 -1.41 -20.89 34.32
CA TYR A 25 -0.49 -20.22 35.24
C TYR A 25 -1.16 -19.20 36.18
N GLY A 26 -2.48 -19.02 36.12
CA GLY A 26 -3.19 -18.05 36.96
C GLY A 26 -2.89 -16.58 36.63
N LEU A 27 -2.39 -16.30 35.42
CA LEU A 27 -2.09 -14.97 34.89
C LEU A 27 -3.27 -14.35 34.12
N LEU A 28 -4.33 -15.13 33.89
CA LEU A 28 -5.56 -14.70 33.22
C LEU A 28 -6.75 -15.45 33.83
N GLY A 29 -7.87 -14.77 34.03
CA GLY A 29 -9.08 -15.34 34.63
C GLY A 29 -9.52 -14.56 35.87
N LYS A 30 -10.03 -15.28 36.87
CA LYS A 30 -10.50 -14.70 38.14
C LYS A 30 -9.37 -14.60 39.15
N ASN A 31 -9.40 -13.53 39.95
CA ASN A 31 -8.52 -13.27 41.07
C ASN A 31 -7.04 -13.49 40.73
N ILE A 32 -6.57 -12.84 39.65
CA ILE A 32 -5.23 -13.01 39.09
C ILE A 32 -4.18 -12.79 40.19
N LEU A 33 -3.35 -13.81 40.42
CA LEU A 33 -2.30 -13.82 41.45
C LEU A 33 -2.79 -13.42 42.86
N ASN A 34 -4.05 -13.71 43.19
CA ASN A 34 -4.71 -13.32 44.45
C ASN A 34 -4.80 -11.80 44.71
N THR A 35 -4.79 -10.98 43.66
CA THR A 35 -4.85 -9.51 43.78
C THR A 35 -6.27 -8.96 43.94
N GLY A 36 -7.31 -9.80 43.79
CA GLY A 36 -8.71 -9.38 43.71
C GLY A 36 -9.15 -8.85 42.33
N PHE A 37 -8.26 -8.89 41.34
CA PHE A 37 -8.54 -8.42 39.98
C PHE A 37 -8.91 -9.57 39.03
N ASP A 38 -10.01 -9.39 38.30
CA ASP A 38 -10.49 -10.33 37.28
C ASP A 38 -10.23 -9.75 35.89
N PHE A 39 -9.59 -10.53 35.02
CA PHE A 39 -9.39 -10.15 33.62
C PHE A 39 -9.33 -11.38 32.72
N ASP A 40 -10.13 -11.38 31.65
CA ASP A 40 -10.16 -12.47 30.67
C ASP A 40 -10.08 -11.92 29.24
N VAL A 41 -9.63 -12.77 28.32
CA VAL A 41 -9.40 -12.43 26.92
C VAL A 41 -10.05 -13.47 26.02
N GLU A 42 -10.88 -12.99 25.12
CA GLU A 42 -11.49 -13.79 24.05
C GLU A 42 -10.96 -13.37 22.68
N ILE A 43 -10.75 -14.36 21.80
CA ILE A 43 -10.37 -14.12 20.40
C ILE A 43 -11.66 -14.05 19.57
N TYR A 44 -11.84 -12.94 18.86
CA TYR A 44 -12.88 -12.78 17.86
C TYR A 44 -12.24 -12.89 16.46
N GLN A 45 -12.79 -13.75 15.59
CA GLN A 45 -12.30 -13.94 14.23
C GLN A 45 -13.16 -13.15 13.23
N GLY A 46 -12.57 -12.15 12.58
CA GLY A 46 -13.22 -11.32 11.56
C GLY A 46 -13.24 -11.96 10.17
N ALA A 47 -14.21 -11.64 9.34
CA ALA A 47 -14.47 -12.29 8.05
C ALA A 47 -13.74 -11.66 6.83
N GLY A 48 -12.51 -11.18 7.00
CA GLY A 48 -11.67 -10.77 5.87
C GLY A 48 -11.98 -9.41 5.24
N ALA A 49 -12.50 -8.44 5.99
CA ALA A 49 -12.73 -7.07 5.50
C ALA A 49 -11.71 -6.08 6.10
N PHE A 50 -10.98 -5.34 5.26
CA PHE A 50 -9.97 -4.37 5.69
C PHE A 50 -10.56 -3.24 6.54
N VAL A 51 -11.74 -2.74 6.17
CA VAL A 51 -12.45 -1.68 6.91
C VAL A 51 -12.78 -2.07 8.36
N CYS A 52 -12.89 -3.37 8.67
CA CYS A 52 -13.08 -3.84 10.05
C CYS A 52 -11.84 -3.64 10.94
N GLY A 53 -10.71 -3.17 10.39
CA GLY A 53 -9.60 -2.65 11.18
C GLY A 53 -9.83 -1.25 11.74
N GLU A 54 -10.81 -0.49 11.22
CA GLU A 54 -11.18 0.82 11.76
C GLU A 54 -11.89 0.67 13.12
N GLU A 55 -11.59 1.56 14.05
CA GLU A 55 -12.00 1.46 15.46
C GLU A 55 -13.49 1.17 15.69
N THR A 56 -14.36 1.97 15.07
CA THR A 56 -15.80 1.84 15.28
C THR A 56 -16.41 0.73 14.44
N ALA A 57 -15.85 0.45 13.26
CA ALA A 57 -16.23 -0.67 12.40
C ALA A 57 -15.88 -2.03 13.05
N LEU A 58 -14.72 -2.13 13.69
CA LEU A 58 -14.25 -3.30 14.44
C LEU A 58 -15.25 -3.65 15.54
N MET A 59 -15.65 -2.66 16.36
CA MET A 59 -16.63 -2.86 17.42
C MET A 59 -17.98 -3.34 16.86
N ARG A 60 -18.42 -2.79 15.72
CA ARG A 60 -19.65 -3.22 15.04
C ARG A 60 -19.55 -4.66 14.55
N SER A 61 -18.39 -5.06 14.03
CA SER A 61 -18.13 -6.44 13.63
C SER A 61 -18.24 -7.39 14.83
N ILE A 62 -17.63 -7.05 15.97
CA ILE A 62 -17.74 -7.86 17.20
C ILE A 62 -19.19 -7.97 17.68
N GLU A 63 -19.98 -6.90 17.55
CA GLU A 63 -21.42 -6.89 17.85
C GLU A 63 -22.27 -7.77 16.91
N GLY A 64 -21.67 -8.46 15.94
CA GLY A 64 -22.38 -9.27 14.95
C GLY A 64 -23.07 -8.44 13.86
N LYS A 65 -22.73 -7.15 13.75
CA LYS A 65 -23.29 -6.23 12.77
C LYS A 65 -22.31 -6.05 11.61
N ARG A 66 -22.80 -5.52 10.48
CA ARG A 66 -21.93 -5.15 9.36
C ARG A 66 -20.85 -4.16 9.83
N GLY A 67 -19.60 -4.43 9.47
CA GLY A 67 -18.40 -3.66 9.84
C GLY A 67 -18.34 -2.30 9.19
N MET A 68 -19.23 -1.41 9.59
CA MET A 68 -19.33 -0.05 9.08
C MET A 68 -19.00 0.95 10.20
N PRO A 69 -18.15 1.96 9.94
CA PRO A 69 -17.81 2.97 10.93
C PRO A 69 -19.03 3.74 11.45
N ARG A 70 -18.95 4.24 12.69
CA ARG A 70 -19.94 5.12 13.32
C ARG A 70 -19.43 6.57 13.29
N PRO A 71 -20.30 7.56 13.03
CA PRO A 71 -19.94 8.96 13.23
C PRO A 71 -19.53 9.20 14.69
N ARG A 72 -18.56 10.11 14.88
CA ARG A 72 -18.17 10.62 16.20
C ARG A 72 -18.70 12.07 16.29
N PRO A 73 -19.27 12.52 17.42
CA PRO A 73 -19.57 11.78 18.67
C PRO A 73 -20.78 10.82 18.58
N PRO A 74 -20.95 9.88 19.55
CA PRO A 74 -20.11 9.68 20.74
C PRO A 74 -18.79 8.94 20.41
N PHE A 75 -17.74 9.25 21.18
CA PHE A 75 -16.46 8.54 21.08
C PHE A 75 -16.52 7.16 21.77
N PRO A 76 -15.77 6.16 21.27
CA PRO A 76 -15.79 4.81 21.84
C PRO A 76 -15.38 4.73 23.31
N ALA A 77 -14.50 5.63 23.75
CA ALA A 77 -14.11 5.77 25.15
C ALA A 77 -15.31 6.02 26.08
N HIS A 78 -16.39 6.61 25.57
CA HIS A 78 -17.62 6.84 26.34
C HIS A 78 -18.68 5.78 26.01
N LYS A 79 -18.87 5.48 24.71
CA LYS A 79 -19.85 4.53 24.19
C LYS A 79 -19.28 3.78 22.98
N GLY A 80 -18.62 2.66 23.24
CA GLY A 80 -17.99 1.81 22.24
C GLY A 80 -18.73 0.48 22.06
N LEU A 81 -18.06 -0.62 22.40
CA LEU A 81 -18.60 -1.98 22.26
C LEU A 81 -19.80 -2.18 23.18
N TRP A 82 -20.95 -2.53 22.61
CA TRP A 82 -22.23 -2.66 23.34
C TRP A 82 -22.57 -1.44 24.21
N GLU A 83 -22.27 -0.25 23.70
CA GLU A 83 -22.48 1.04 24.37
C GLU A 83 -21.73 1.17 25.71
N LYS A 84 -20.69 0.36 25.93
CA LYS A 84 -19.78 0.46 27.08
C LYS A 84 -18.50 1.23 26.72
N PRO A 85 -17.89 1.95 27.67
CA PRO A 85 -16.56 2.53 27.51
C PRO A 85 -15.57 1.50 26.96
N SER A 86 -15.02 1.75 25.78
CA SER A 86 -14.12 0.81 25.10
C SER A 86 -12.99 1.56 24.43
N ILE A 87 -11.78 1.03 24.56
CA ILE A 87 -10.59 1.56 23.89
C ILE A 87 -10.06 0.47 22.95
N LEU A 88 -9.75 0.85 21.71
CA LEU A 88 -9.03 0.00 20.78
C LEU A 88 -7.56 0.43 20.75
N ASN A 89 -6.65 -0.54 20.79
CA ASN A 89 -5.23 -0.32 20.51
C ASN A 89 -4.71 -1.39 19.55
N ASN A 90 -3.66 -1.04 18.81
CA ASN A 90 -2.95 -1.98 17.96
C ASN A 90 -2.19 -3.01 18.82
N VAL A 91 -1.97 -4.21 18.27
CA VAL A 91 -1.18 -5.26 18.90
C VAL A 91 0.24 -4.78 19.20
N GLU A 92 0.89 -4.07 18.26
CA GLU A 92 2.24 -3.51 18.45
C GLU A 92 2.29 -2.56 19.65
N THR A 93 1.28 -1.69 19.80
CA THR A 93 1.17 -0.78 20.94
C THR A 93 1.14 -1.56 22.26
N PHE A 94 0.28 -2.58 22.37
CA PHE A 94 0.22 -3.39 23.59
C PHE A 94 1.44 -4.28 23.81
N SER A 95 2.15 -4.70 22.75
CA SER A 95 3.41 -5.45 22.88
C SER A 95 4.51 -4.62 23.53
N ASN A 96 4.49 -3.29 23.37
CA ASN A 96 5.48 -2.39 23.98
C ASN A 96 5.19 -2.09 25.45
N VAL A 97 3.92 -2.12 25.88
CA VAL A 97 3.51 -1.73 27.25
C VAL A 97 4.21 -2.55 28.35
N PRO A 98 4.32 -3.89 28.29
CA PRO A 98 5.01 -4.66 29.33
C PRO A 98 6.46 -4.23 29.55
N GLN A 99 7.20 -3.96 28.48
CA GLN A 99 8.60 -3.50 28.59
C GLN A 99 8.69 -2.11 29.19
N ILE A 100 7.75 -1.21 28.84
CA ILE A 100 7.66 0.13 29.44
C ILE A 100 7.37 0.04 30.94
N MET A 101 6.47 -0.86 31.36
CA MET A 101 6.13 -1.04 32.78
C MET A 101 7.30 -1.61 33.59
N ILE A 102 8.14 -2.45 32.99
CA ILE A 102 9.31 -3.06 33.65
C ILE A 102 10.48 -2.08 33.72
N ASN A 103 10.80 -1.40 32.61
CA ASN A 103 12.02 -0.59 32.49
C ASN A 103 11.80 0.92 32.73
N GLY A 104 10.54 1.35 32.82
CA GLY A 104 10.15 2.76 32.97
C GLY A 104 9.92 3.50 31.66
N GLY A 105 9.17 4.60 31.74
CA GLY A 105 8.84 5.46 30.59
C GLY A 105 10.07 6.13 29.99
N ASP A 106 11.02 6.56 30.82
CA ASP A 106 12.25 7.22 30.37
C ASP A 106 13.14 6.29 29.53
N TRP A 107 13.17 5.00 29.86
CA TRP A 107 13.87 3.99 29.06
C TRP A 107 13.31 3.92 27.65
N TYR A 108 11.99 3.83 27.49
CA TYR A 108 11.36 3.79 26.16
C TYR A 108 11.53 5.12 25.42
N ALA A 109 11.44 6.25 26.14
CA ALA A 109 11.61 7.59 25.59
C ALA A 109 13.07 7.94 25.25
N SER A 110 14.05 7.17 25.74
CA SER A 110 15.47 7.29 25.39
C SER A 110 15.78 6.83 23.96
N VAL A 111 14.87 6.04 23.37
CA VAL A 111 14.92 5.61 21.97
C VAL A 111 13.95 6.47 21.16
N GLY A 112 14.35 6.87 19.96
CA GLY A 112 13.50 7.66 19.08
C GLY A 112 13.92 9.12 18.92
N THR A 113 13.03 9.92 18.34
CA THR A 113 13.21 11.37 18.18
C THR A 113 12.64 12.14 19.39
N GLN A 114 12.62 13.46 19.33
CA GLN A 114 11.98 14.26 20.38
C GLN A 114 10.46 14.03 20.44
N THR A 115 9.81 13.87 19.28
CA THR A 115 8.36 13.77 19.12
C THR A 115 7.86 12.35 18.88
N SER A 116 8.73 11.43 18.42
CA SER A 116 8.39 10.03 18.13
C SER A 116 9.27 9.08 18.94
N LYS A 117 8.74 8.53 20.03
CA LYS A 117 9.47 7.69 20.99
C LYS A 117 9.39 6.19 20.67
N GLY A 118 10.43 5.46 21.04
CA GLY A 118 10.54 4.02 20.92
C GLY A 118 10.92 3.51 19.54
N THR A 119 10.46 2.30 19.25
CA THR A 119 10.72 1.58 17.99
C THR A 119 9.46 1.45 17.14
N LYS A 120 9.63 1.11 15.87
CA LYS A 120 8.56 0.77 14.94
C LYS A 120 8.92 -0.48 14.17
N VAL A 121 7.95 -1.39 14.05
CA VAL A 121 8.05 -2.53 13.16
C VAL A 121 7.55 -2.17 11.76
N PHE A 122 8.37 -2.44 10.75
CA PHE A 122 8.05 -2.32 9.34
C PHE A 122 7.90 -3.68 8.67
N ALA A 123 6.91 -3.82 7.80
CA ALA A 123 6.84 -4.88 6.81
C ALA A 123 7.46 -4.37 5.51
N LEU A 124 8.77 -4.65 5.33
CA LEU A 124 9.54 -4.25 4.18
C LEU A 124 9.35 -5.26 3.04
N SER A 125 8.89 -4.78 1.89
CA SER A 125 8.54 -5.60 0.72
C SER A 125 8.77 -4.85 -0.60
N GLY A 126 8.50 -5.49 -1.73
CA GLY A 126 8.67 -4.91 -3.07
C GLY A 126 10.03 -5.20 -3.69
N ASP A 127 10.58 -4.24 -4.44
CA ASP A 127 11.81 -4.35 -5.21
C ASP A 127 13.09 -4.24 -4.35
N VAL A 128 13.15 -4.99 -3.25
CA VAL A 128 14.24 -4.95 -2.26
C VAL A 128 14.82 -6.35 -2.04
N ASN A 129 16.14 -6.47 -1.79
CA ASN A 129 16.82 -7.76 -1.71
C ASN A 129 16.39 -8.56 -0.46
N ASN A 130 16.24 -7.90 0.68
CA ASN A 130 15.83 -8.50 1.95
C ASN A 130 14.40 -8.09 2.28
N ILE A 131 13.44 -9.00 2.01
CA ILE A 131 12.03 -8.83 2.34
C ILE A 131 11.76 -9.43 3.73
N GLY A 132 11.03 -8.72 4.59
CA GLY A 132 10.70 -9.22 5.91
C GLY A 132 10.13 -8.19 6.87
N LEU A 133 10.04 -8.59 8.14
CA LEU A 133 9.71 -7.70 9.24
C LEU A 133 11.01 -7.14 9.84
N VAL A 134 11.06 -5.82 9.99
CA VAL A 134 12.22 -5.11 10.54
C VAL A 134 11.74 -4.20 11.65
N GLU A 135 12.32 -4.32 12.83
CA GLU A 135 12.14 -3.36 13.91
C GLU A 135 13.28 -2.34 13.89
N VAL A 136 12.95 -1.05 13.82
CA VAL A 136 13.93 0.03 13.85
C VAL A 136 13.57 1.06 14.92
N PRO A 137 14.56 1.74 15.52
CA PRO A 137 14.32 2.95 16.30
C PRO A 137 13.61 4.01 15.45
N MET A 138 12.65 4.72 16.05
CA MET A 138 12.18 5.98 15.47
C MET A 138 13.38 6.91 15.24
N GLY A 139 13.38 7.67 14.16
CA GLY A 139 14.50 8.50 13.70
C GLY A 139 15.42 7.83 12.67
N THR A 140 15.37 6.50 12.51
CA THR A 140 16.10 5.79 11.43
C THR A 140 15.68 6.36 10.07
N THR A 141 16.60 6.62 9.15
CA THR A 141 16.25 7.18 7.83
C THR A 141 15.59 6.13 6.94
N LEU A 142 14.75 6.57 5.99
CA LEU A 142 14.20 5.68 4.96
C LEU A 142 15.31 5.06 4.10
N ARG A 143 16.40 5.80 3.88
CA ARG A 143 17.60 5.30 3.20
C ARG A 143 18.17 4.08 3.92
N SER A 144 18.39 4.16 5.23
CA SER A 144 18.92 3.03 5.99
C SER A 144 17.95 1.85 6.02
N LEU A 145 16.64 2.11 6.10
CA LEU A 145 15.63 1.06 6.01
C LEU A 145 15.73 0.28 4.68
N VAL A 146 15.88 0.99 3.55
CA VAL A 146 15.89 0.39 2.21
C VAL A 146 17.25 -0.21 1.83
N PHE A 147 18.34 0.53 2.06
CA PHE A 147 19.66 0.16 1.56
C PHE A 147 20.49 -0.64 2.56
N ASP A 148 20.50 -0.25 3.84
CA ASP A 148 21.31 -0.93 4.85
C ASP A 148 20.62 -2.22 5.30
N ILE A 149 19.33 -2.14 5.65
CA ILE A 149 18.57 -3.30 6.16
C ILE A 149 17.97 -4.10 5.00
N GLY A 150 17.27 -3.42 4.09
CA GLY A 150 16.71 -4.04 2.89
C GLY A 150 17.75 -4.57 1.90
N GLY A 151 19.03 -4.22 2.05
CA GLY A 151 20.09 -4.65 1.15
C GLY A 151 20.02 -4.00 -0.23
N GLY A 152 19.27 -2.90 -0.38
CA GLY A 152 19.12 -2.16 -1.63
C GLY A 152 18.17 -2.81 -2.64
N ILE A 153 18.18 -2.29 -3.87
CA ILE A 153 17.19 -2.62 -4.89
C ILE A 153 17.53 -3.92 -5.62
N SER A 154 16.51 -4.77 -5.77
CA SER A 154 16.61 -6.03 -6.50
C SER A 154 17.11 -5.83 -7.93
N ASN A 155 17.92 -6.77 -8.42
CA ASN A 155 18.48 -6.75 -9.78
C ASN A 155 19.33 -5.50 -10.12
N LYS A 156 19.92 -4.83 -9.12
CA LYS A 156 20.75 -3.61 -9.30
C LYS A 156 20.04 -2.50 -10.08
N ARG A 157 18.71 -2.44 -9.97
CA ARG A 157 17.88 -1.39 -10.57
C ARG A 157 18.00 -0.10 -9.75
N LYS A 158 17.50 1.00 -10.31
CA LYS A 158 17.45 2.28 -9.59
C LYS A 158 16.23 2.32 -8.68
N PHE A 159 16.40 2.87 -7.49
CA PHE A 159 15.29 3.18 -6.60
C PHE A 159 14.42 4.26 -7.26
N LYS A 160 13.10 4.15 -7.11
CA LYS A 160 12.16 5.16 -7.60
C LYS A 160 11.36 5.77 -6.47
N ALA A 161 10.70 4.92 -5.68
CA ALA A 161 9.86 5.35 -4.59
C ALA A 161 9.71 4.25 -3.52
N VAL A 162 9.28 4.65 -2.33
CA VAL A 162 8.76 3.74 -1.31
C VAL A 162 7.36 4.18 -0.89
N GLN A 163 6.40 3.27 -0.94
CA GLN A 163 5.05 3.51 -0.42
C GLN A 163 5.03 3.22 1.07
N LEU A 164 4.69 4.23 1.88
CA LEU A 164 4.64 4.13 3.34
C LEU A 164 3.20 4.31 3.84
N GLY A 165 2.82 3.46 4.81
CA GLY A 165 1.51 3.53 5.47
C GLY A 165 0.47 2.55 4.92
N GLY A 166 0.88 1.64 4.04
CA GLY A 166 0.01 0.65 3.42
C GLY A 166 -0.77 1.19 2.21
N PRO A 167 -1.96 0.62 1.92
CA PRO A 167 -2.72 0.97 0.72
C PRO A 167 -3.23 2.42 0.67
N SER A 168 -3.57 3.01 1.81
CA SER A 168 -3.96 4.43 1.91
C SER A 168 -2.77 5.35 2.30
N GLY A 169 -1.56 4.83 2.09
CA GLY A 169 -0.30 5.51 2.33
C GLY A 169 0.09 6.51 1.25
N GLY A 170 1.31 7.02 1.32
CA GLY A 170 1.89 7.90 0.30
C GLY A 170 3.23 7.40 -0.23
N CYS A 171 3.55 7.78 -1.46
CA CYS A 171 4.81 7.48 -2.13
C CYS A 171 5.87 8.52 -1.79
N VAL A 172 7.05 8.05 -1.38
CA VAL A 172 8.21 8.88 -1.07
C VAL A 172 9.29 8.66 -2.14
N PRO A 173 9.68 9.71 -2.90
CA PRO A 173 10.70 9.63 -3.96
C PRO A 173 12.13 9.59 -3.40
N GLU A 174 13.09 9.30 -4.29
CA GLU A 174 14.52 9.13 -3.95
C GLU A 174 15.12 10.33 -3.19
N HIS A 175 14.81 11.55 -3.61
CA HIS A 175 15.36 12.78 -3.02
C HIS A 175 14.87 13.05 -1.58
N LEU A 176 13.90 12.27 -1.08
CA LEU A 176 13.39 12.35 0.29
C LEU A 176 13.78 11.13 1.15
N LEU A 177 14.66 10.24 0.66
CA LEU A 177 15.05 9.05 1.42
C LEU A 177 15.82 9.34 2.71
N ASP A 178 16.44 10.50 2.83
CA ASP A 178 17.11 10.91 4.06
C ASP A 178 16.13 11.41 5.13
N THR A 179 14.82 11.39 4.85
CA THR A 179 13.78 11.68 5.84
C THR A 179 13.83 10.65 6.96
N PRO A 180 13.90 11.08 8.23
CA PRO A 180 13.84 10.18 9.38
C PRO A 180 12.43 9.57 9.52
N VAL A 181 12.37 8.32 9.94
CA VAL A 181 11.15 7.62 10.35
C VAL A 181 10.60 8.30 11.61
N GLY A 182 9.56 9.10 11.44
CA GLY A 182 8.84 9.73 12.55
C GLY A 182 7.43 10.12 12.09
N TYR A 183 6.50 10.26 13.04
CA TYR A 183 5.10 10.54 12.72
C TYR A 183 4.94 11.88 12.02
N GLU A 184 5.62 12.93 12.51
CA GLU A 184 5.50 14.27 11.97
C GLU A 184 6.30 14.45 10.68
N GLU A 185 7.49 13.88 10.62
CA GLU A 185 8.42 14.01 9.49
C GLU A 185 7.87 13.33 8.25
N ILE A 186 7.29 12.13 8.40
CA ILE A 186 6.65 11.41 7.30
C ILE A 186 5.34 12.09 6.87
N ALA A 187 4.57 12.65 7.81
CA ALA A 187 3.35 13.41 7.48
C ALA A 187 3.66 14.66 6.63
N LYS A 188 4.74 15.38 6.93
CA LYS A 188 5.16 16.59 6.18
C LYS A 188 5.46 16.31 4.70
N ILE A 189 5.92 15.09 4.38
CA ILE A 189 6.20 14.68 3.01
C ILE A 189 5.00 14.02 2.31
N GLY A 190 3.79 14.08 2.90
CA GLY A 190 2.56 13.55 2.26
C GLY A 190 2.46 12.02 2.27
N ALA A 191 3.23 11.36 3.13
CA ALA A 191 3.05 9.95 3.47
C ALA A 191 2.52 9.83 4.90
N ILE A 192 2.17 8.62 5.34
CA ILE A 192 1.69 8.41 6.71
C ILE A 192 2.46 7.28 7.38
N MET A 193 2.75 7.46 8.66
CA MET A 193 3.20 6.39 9.53
C MET A 193 1.99 5.55 9.95
N GLY A 194 1.52 4.70 9.04
CA GLY A 194 0.37 3.82 9.26
C GLY A 194 0.77 2.50 9.95
N SER A 195 0.41 1.38 9.34
CA SER A 195 0.67 0.03 9.86
C SER A 195 2.15 -0.40 9.84
N GLY A 196 3.06 0.44 9.36
CA GLY A 196 4.45 0.06 9.10
C GLY A 196 4.66 -0.69 7.78
N GLY A 197 3.68 -0.72 6.86
CA GLY A 197 3.91 -1.23 5.51
C GLY A 197 4.87 -0.33 4.73
N ALA A 198 5.95 -0.91 4.18
CA ALA A 198 6.91 -0.24 3.30
C ALA A 198 7.10 -1.07 2.02
N ILE A 199 6.58 -0.57 0.90
CA ILE A 199 6.68 -1.23 -0.41
C ILE A 199 7.68 -0.43 -1.26
N VAL A 200 8.85 -1.01 -1.48
CA VAL A 200 9.93 -0.41 -2.28
C VAL A 200 9.66 -0.65 -3.76
N MET A 201 9.87 0.38 -4.58
CA MET A 201 9.62 0.36 -6.02
C MET A 201 10.84 0.84 -6.78
N ASN A 202 11.17 0.16 -7.88
CA ASN A 202 12.25 0.54 -8.78
C ASN A 202 11.76 1.38 -9.99
N ASP A 203 12.72 1.78 -10.82
CA ASP A 203 12.53 2.54 -12.07
C ASP A 203 11.59 1.91 -13.12
N LYS A 204 11.20 0.63 -12.96
CA LYS A 204 10.27 -0.10 -13.83
C LYS A 204 8.81 -0.05 -13.36
N THR A 205 8.54 0.63 -12.25
CA THR A 205 7.18 0.81 -11.74
C THR A 205 6.54 2.06 -12.35
N CYS A 206 5.34 1.95 -12.89
CA CYS A 206 4.56 3.10 -13.36
C CYS A 206 3.82 3.71 -12.17
N MET A 207 4.02 5.00 -11.89
CA MET A 207 3.42 5.64 -10.72
C MET A 207 1.93 5.92 -10.91
N VAL A 208 1.47 6.02 -12.17
CA VAL A 208 0.03 6.12 -12.50
C VAL A 208 -0.68 4.79 -12.25
N ASP A 209 -0.09 3.67 -12.71
CA ASP A 209 -0.65 2.33 -12.48
C ASP A 209 -0.55 1.90 -11.01
N MET A 210 0.50 2.33 -10.30
CA MET A 210 0.60 2.14 -8.85
C MET A 210 -0.56 2.85 -8.12
N ALA A 211 -0.84 4.11 -8.49
CA ALA A 211 -1.97 4.84 -7.93
C ALA A 211 -3.32 4.16 -8.26
N ARG A 212 -3.48 3.66 -9.50
CA ARG A 212 -4.64 2.85 -9.91
C ARG A 212 -4.77 1.59 -9.05
N PHE A 213 -3.70 0.83 -8.86
CA PHE A 213 -3.67 -0.41 -8.09
C PHE A 213 -4.11 -0.21 -6.63
N PHE A 214 -3.60 0.83 -5.95
CA PHE A 214 -4.05 1.10 -4.58
C PHE A 214 -5.47 1.65 -4.53
N MET A 215 -5.89 2.44 -5.52
CA MET A 215 -7.27 2.92 -5.59
C MET A 215 -8.27 1.77 -5.80
N ASP A 216 -7.91 0.79 -6.61
CA ASP A 216 -8.67 -0.45 -6.83
C ASP A 216 -8.85 -1.22 -5.51
N PHE A 217 -7.75 -1.45 -4.79
CA PHE A 217 -7.80 -2.05 -3.45
C PHE A 217 -8.69 -1.26 -2.48
N ILE A 218 -8.56 0.07 -2.44
CA ILE A 218 -9.35 0.91 -1.54
C ILE A 218 -10.84 0.85 -1.89
N GLN A 219 -11.17 0.80 -3.17
CA GLN A 219 -12.55 0.69 -3.64
C GLN A 219 -13.16 -0.65 -3.24
N ASP A 220 -12.43 -1.76 -3.43
CA ASP A 220 -12.85 -3.11 -3.02
C ASP A 220 -13.04 -3.21 -1.51
N GLU A 221 -12.20 -2.54 -0.74
CA GLU A 221 -12.23 -2.56 0.73
C GLU A 221 -13.13 -1.48 1.35
N SER A 222 -13.82 -0.70 0.54
CA SER A 222 -14.76 0.31 1.01
C SER A 222 -16.00 -0.35 1.61
N CYS A 223 -16.39 0.07 2.82
CA CYS A 223 -17.66 -0.40 3.41
C CYS A 223 -18.90 0.11 2.67
N GLY A 224 -18.77 1.11 1.78
CA GLY A 224 -19.86 1.70 1.01
C GLY A 224 -20.81 2.60 1.80
N LYS A 225 -20.48 2.98 3.05
CA LYS A 225 -21.40 3.76 3.90
C LYS A 225 -21.53 5.23 3.50
N CYS A 226 -20.41 5.94 3.30
CA CYS A 226 -20.45 7.37 2.99
C CYS A 226 -20.28 7.58 1.48
N THR A 227 -21.16 8.39 0.89
CA THR A 227 -21.13 8.76 -0.53
C THR A 227 -19.78 9.25 -1.03
N PRO A 228 -19.06 10.16 -0.33
CA PRO A 228 -17.78 10.65 -0.85
C PRO A 228 -16.74 9.54 -1.00
N CYS A 229 -16.65 8.60 -0.06
CA CYS A 229 -15.80 7.44 -0.25
C CYS A 229 -16.39 6.51 -1.33
N ARG A 230 -17.62 6.01 -1.16
CA ARG A 230 -18.22 4.98 -2.03
C ARG A 230 -18.19 5.34 -3.53
N GLU A 231 -18.61 6.56 -3.86
CA GLU A 231 -18.72 7.02 -5.25
C GLU A 231 -17.46 7.76 -5.70
N GLY A 232 -16.83 8.51 -4.78
CA GLY A 232 -15.66 9.31 -5.12
C GLY A 232 -14.45 8.45 -5.46
N THR A 233 -14.15 7.41 -4.66
CA THR A 233 -13.03 6.51 -4.96
C THR A 233 -13.28 5.68 -6.22
N LEU A 234 -14.53 5.30 -6.49
CA LEU A 234 -14.92 4.67 -7.75
C LEU A 234 -14.64 5.60 -8.94
N ARG A 235 -15.01 6.88 -8.83
CA ARG A 235 -14.75 7.84 -9.89
C ARG A 235 -13.26 8.06 -10.12
N MET A 236 -12.46 8.14 -9.04
CA MET A 236 -11.01 8.22 -9.14
C MET A 236 -10.41 7.00 -9.83
N LEU A 237 -10.86 5.79 -9.48
CA LEU A 237 -10.41 4.55 -10.10
C LEU A 237 -10.68 4.56 -11.61
N GLN A 238 -11.90 4.89 -12.03
CA GLN A 238 -12.27 4.98 -13.45
C GLN A 238 -11.42 5.98 -14.22
N ILE A 239 -11.06 7.11 -13.60
CA ILE A 239 -10.18 8.10 -14.23
C ILE A 239 -8.77 7.52 -14.38
N LEU A 240 -8.23 6.87 -13.35
CA LEU A 240 -6.91 6.25 -13.39
C LEU A 240 -6.84 5.12 -14.42
N GLU A 241 -7.88 4.29 -14.52
CA GLU A 241 -8.04 3.28 -15.57
C GLU A 241 -8.07 3.92 -16.96
N LYS A 242 -8.87 4.97 -17.15
CA LYS A 242 -8.91 5.73 -18.42
C LYS A 242 -7.53 6.27 -18.81
N ILE A 243 -6.76 6.79 -17.85
CA ILE A 243 -5.39 7.26 -18.09
C ILE A 243 -4.47 6.09 -18.43
N CYS A 244 -4.51 4.98 -17.68
CA CYS A 244 -3.72 3.77 -17.94
C CYS A 244 -4.05 3.09 -19.28
N ASP A 245 -5.25 3.29 -19.80
CA ASP A 245 -5.71 2.83 -21.12
C ASP A 245 -5.27 3.75 -22.28
N GLY A 246 -4.53 4.82 -22.00
CA GLY A 246 -4.13 5.81 -23.02
C GLY A 246 -5.27 6.70 -23.50
N LYS A 247 -6.42 6.68 -22.82
CA LYS A 247 -7.61 7.49 -23.15
C LYS A 247 -7.72 8.76 -22.29
N GLY A 248 -6.82 8.96 -21.33
CA GLY A 248 -6.86 10.10 -20.40
C GLY A 248 -6.71 11.46 -21.09
N GLU A 249 -7.21 12.51 -20.47
CA GLU A 249 -7.19 13.90 -20.95
C GLU A 249 -6.59 14.82 -19.88
N PRO A 250 -6.04 16.01 -20.21
CA PRO A 250 -5.46 16.91 -19.21
C PRO A 250 -6.43 17.28 -18.08
N LYS A 251 -7.73 17.35 -18.41
CA LYS A 251 -8.80 17.58 -17.44
C LYS A 251 -8.89 16.45 -16.39
N ASP A 252 -8.65 15.21 -16.77
CA ASP A 252 -8.77 14.05 -15.89
C ASP A 252 -7.83 14.18 -14.68
N ILE A 253 -6.65 14.78 -14.85
CA ILE A 253 -5.73 15.00 -13.74
C ILE A 253 -6.25 16.06 -12.77
N LYS A 254 -6.80 17.15 -13.31
CA LYS A 254 -7.45 18.18 -12.48
C LYS A 254 -8.63 17.61 -11.70
N ASP A 255 -9.45 16.79 -12.36
CA ASP A 255 -10.59 16.13 -11.75
C ASP A 255 -10.11 15.17 -10.63
N LEU A 256 -8.98 14.46 -10.80
CA LEU A 256 -8.37 13.65 -9.74
C LEU A 256 -7.94 14.48 -8.52
N GLU A 257 -7.28 15.63 -8.74
CA GLU A 257 -6.85 16.53 -7.66
C GLU A 257 -8.07 17.08 -6.88
N GLU A 258 -9.08 17.58 -7.58
CA GLU A 258 -10.30 18.11 -6.98
C GLU A 258 -11.06 17.03 -6.18
N LEU A 259 -11.27 15.84 -6.77
CA LEU A 259 -11.92 14.72 -6.10
C LEU A 259 -11.14 14.26 -4.86
N SER A 260 -9.81 14.21 -4.95
CA SER A 260 -8.94 13.82 -3.84
C SER A 260 -9.17 14.69 -2.60
N HIS A 261 -9.23 16.01 -2.80
CA HIS A 261 -9.48 16.95 -1.70
C HIS A 261 -10.89 16.83 -1.12
N VAL A 262 -11.91 16.69 -1.98
CA VAL A 262 -13.29 16.52 -1.53
C VAL A 262 -13.43 15.26 -0.68
N ILE A 263 -12.89 14.13 -1.13
CA ILE A 263 -12.98 12.85 -0.41
C ILE A 263 -12.24 12.94 0.93
N HIS A 264 -11.02 13.50 0.92
CA HIS A 264 -10.22 13.68 2.13
C HIS A 264 -10.98 14.44 3.23
N GLN A 265 -11.69 15.51 2.86
CA GLN A 265 -12.37 16.39 3.81
C GLN A 265 -13.75 15.87 4.24
N SER A 266 -14.43 15.07 3.42
CA SER A 266 -15.84 14.70 3.62
C SER A 266 -16.07 13.23 4.00
N ALA A 267 -15.05 12.38 3.88
CA ALA A 267 -15.19 10.97 4.24
C ALA A 267 -15.37 10.75 5.76
N LEU A 268 -16.20 9.74 6.08
CA LEU A 268 -16.63 9.47 7.46
C LEU A 268 -15.51 8.94 8.37
N CYS A 269 -14.56 8.18 7.82
CA CYS A 269 -13.56 7.46 8.60
C CYS A 269 -12.16 7.61 8.00
N GLY A 270 -11.13 7.24 8.77
CA GLY A 270 -9.74 7.37 8.38
C GLY A 270 -9.37 6.70 7.05
N LEU A 271 -9.99 5.57 6.70
CA LEU A 271 -9.78 4.93 5.39
C LEU A 271 -10.18 5.86 4.25
N GLY A 272 -11.41 6.40 4.27
CA GLY A 272 -11.87 7.31 3.23
C GLY A 272 -11.10 8.63 3.23
N GLN A 273 -10.73 9.16 4.42
CA GLN A 273 -9.95 10.39 4.52
C GLN A 273 -8.54 10.22 3.91
N THR A 274 -7.95 9.03 4.03
CA THR A 274 -6.60 8.74 3.49
C THR A 274 -6.63 8.06 2.12
N ALA A 275 -7.81 7.75 1.58
CA ALA A 275 -7.98 6.99 0.35
C ALA A 275 -7.27 7.61 -0.85
N ALA A 276 -7.25 8.94 -0.92
CA ALA A 276 -6.64 9.67 -2.02
C ALA A 276 -5.12 9.86 -1.88
N ASN A 277 -4.50 9.47 -0.76
CA ASN A 277 -3.07 9.71 -0.53
C ASN A 277 -2.13 9.10 -1.58
N PRO A 278 -2.35 7.87 -2.09
CA PRO A 278 -1.49 7.32 -3.15
C PRO A 278 -1.55 8.19 -4.42
N VAL A 279 -2.73 8.71 -4.75
CA VAL A 279 -2.94 9.59 -5.91
C VAL A 279 -2.31 10.95 -5.68
N LEU A 280 -2.57 11.59 -4.54
CA LEU A 280 -2.03 12.91 -4.19
C LEU A 280 -0.50 12.90 -4.15
N SER A 281 0.11 11.88 -3.54
CA SER A 281 1.56 11.75 -3.48
C SER A 281 2.17 11.42 -4.84
N ALA A 282 1.52 10.57 -5.65
CA ALA A 282 1.96 10.29 -7.01
C ALA A 282 1.90 11.55 -7.91
N LEU A 283 0.81 12.33 -7.83
CA LEU A 283 0.69 13.59 -8.55
C LEU A 283 1.71 14.62 -8.09
N LYS A 284 1.99 14.69 -6.79
CA LYS A 284 2.97 15.64 -6.24
C LYS A 284 4.40 15.36 -6.71
N TYR A 285 4.82 14.10 -6.73
CA TYR A 285 6.22 13.73 -6.95
C TYR A 285 6.52 13.16 -8.33
N PHE A 286 5.51 12.68 -9.06
CA PHE A 286 5.64 11.98 -10.34
C PHE A 286 4.64 12.52 -11.37
N ARG A 287 4.35 13.84 -11.31
CA ARG A 287 3.40 14.51 -12.21
C ARG A 287 3.75 14.31 -13.68
N ASP A 288 5.04 14.27 -13.98
CA ASP A 288 5.62 14.02 -15.29
C ASP A 288 5.13 12.70 -15.90
N GLU A 289 4.95 11.65 -15.09
CA GLU A 289 4.39 10.40 -15.59
C GLU A 289 2.91 10.54 -15.96
N PHE A 290 2.12 11.27 -15.17
CA PHE A 290 0.72 11.56 -15.53
C PHE A 290 0.64 12.36 -16.82
N ASP A 291 1.48 13.38 -16.97
CA ASP A 291 1.52 14.19 -18.18
C ASP A 291 1.98 13.38 -19.40
N ALA A 292 2.95 12.46 -19.26
CA ALA A 292 3.33 11.55 -20.34
C ALA A 292 2.20 10.59 -20.75
N HIS A 293 1.41 10.08 -19.79
CA HIS A 293 0.26 9.22 -20.10
C HIS A 293 -0.84 9.99 -20.83
N VAL A 294 -1.07 11.24 -20.43
CA VAL A 294 -2.18 12.05 -20.91
C VAL A 294 -1.86 12.78 -22.22
N ASN A 295 -0.69 13.37 -22.34
CA ASN A 295 -0.29 14.18 -23.49
C ASN A 295 0.39 13.32 -24.56
N ASP A 296 1.38 12.51 -24.17
CA ASP A 296 2.20 11.75 -25.12
C ASP A 296 1.62 10.36 -25.43
N LYS A 297 0.60 9.93 -24.67
CA LYS A 297 0.01 8.57 -24.73
C LYS A 297 1.05 7.47 -24.56
N LYS A 298 2.04 7.72 -23.70
CA LYS A 298 3.17 6.82 -23.45
C LYS A 298 3.30 6.54 -21.96
N CYS A 299 3.66 5.30 -21.64
CA CYS A 299 4.02 4.90 -20.28
C CYS A 299 5.56 4.83 -20.17
N PRO A 300 6.23 5.76 -19.46
CA PRO A 300 7.69 5.77 -19.34
C PRO A 300 8.25 4.47 -18.74
N ALA A 301 7.50 3.85 -17.81
CA ALA A 301 7.87 2.59 -17.18
C ALA A 301 7.57 1.34 -18.04
N LYS A 302 6.95 1.51 -19.22
CA LYS A 302 6.53 0.42 -20.13
C LYS A 302 5.65 -0.65 -19.48
N ARG A 303 4.81 -0.24 -18.52
CA ARG A 303 3.89 -1.14 -17.78
C ARG A 303 2.49 -1.18 -18.36
N CYS A 304 1.93 -0.03 -18.74
CA CYS A 304 0.57 0.04 -19.26
C CYS A 304 0.52 -0.47 -20.71
N ALA A 305 -0.01 -1.69 -20.89
CA ALA A 305 -0.02 -2.39 -22.17
C ALA A 305 -0.68 -1.56 -23.29
N ALA A 306 -1.76 -0.85 -22.98
CA ALA A 306 -2.48 0.00 -23.92
C ALA A 306 -1.63 1.14 -24.51
N MET A 307 -0.55 1.55 -23.83
CA MET A 307 0.33 2.64 -24.23
C MET A 307 1.69 2.17 -24.78
N LEU A 308 1.85 0.87 -24.99
CA LEU A 308 3.03 0.35 -25.66
C LEU A 308 2.94 0.62 -27.17
N SER A 309 4.09 0.97 -27.75
CA SER A 309 4.32 0.98 -29.18
C SER A 309 5.58 0.17 -29.40
N PHE A 310 5.60 -0.65 -30.45
CA PHE A 310 6.75 -1.47 -30.78
C PHE A 310 7.31 -1.00 -32.11
N GLU A 311 8.60 -0.70 -32.11
CA GLU A 311 9.35 -0.37 -33.32
C GLU A 311 10.57 -1.28 -33.43
N VAL A 312 11.02 -1.51 -34.67
CA VAL A 312 12.20 -2.34 -34.94
C VAL A 312 13.37 -1.43 -35.26
N ASP A 313 14.44 -1.56 -34.48
CA ASP A 313 15.71 -0.88 -34.76
C ASP A 313 16.38 -1.54 -35.99
N PRO A 314 16.54 -0.81 -37.11
CA PRO A 314 17.13 -1.36 -38.33
C PRO A 314 18.59 -1.81 -38.17
N ASP A 315 19.35 -1.16 -37.28
CA ASP A 315 20.79 -1.37 -37.10
C ASP A 315 21.06 -2.61 -36.24
N LEU A 316 20.20 -2.86 -35.25
CA LEU A 316 20.29 -4.05 -34.39
C LEU A 316 19.62 -5.28 -35.01
N CYS A 317 18.64 -5.09 -35.90
CA CYS A 317 17.86 -6.19 -36.46
C CYS A 317 18.70 -7.13 -37.35
N LYS A 318 18.84 -8.40 -36.94
CA LYS A 318 19.47 -9.46 -37.76
C LYS A 318 18.55 -10.07 -38.82
N LYS A 319 17.38 -9.47 -39.09
CA LYS A 319 16.49 -9.83 -40.20
C LYS A 319 16.11 -11.32 -40.20
N CYS A 320 15.91 -11.89 -39.00
CA CYS A 320 15.70 -13.33 -38.79
C CYS A 320 14.23 -13.78 -38.92
N GLY A 321 13.27 -12.85 -38.87
CA GLY A 321 11.84 -13.13 -38.98
C GLY A 321 11.20 -13.82 -37.76
N LEU A 322 11.91 -13.93 -36.63
CA LEU A 322 11.35 -14.53 -35.41
C LEU A 322 10.16 -13.75 -34.87
N CYS A 323 10.24 -12.41 -34.85
CA CYS A 323 9.16 -11.54 -34.42
C CYS A 323 7.90 -11.75 -35.27
N PHE A 324 8.06 -11.85 -36.60
CA PHE A 324 7.00 -12.13 -37.55
C PHE A 324 6.26 -13.44 -37.23
N LYS A 325 7.01 -14.55 -37.07
CA LYS A 325 6.43 -15.86 -36.75
C LYS A 325 5.73 -15.91 -35.38
N SER A 326 6.15 -15.05 -34.46
CA SER A 326 5.60 -14.99 -33.10
C SER A 326 4.40 -14.06 -32.96
N CYS A 327 4.03 -13.31 -34.00
CA CYS A 327 2.95 -12.33 -33.92
C CYS A 327 1.59 -13.04 -34.04
N PRO A 328 0.75 -13.06 -32.99
CA PRO A 328 -0.56 -13.70 -33.05
C PRO A 328 -1.62 -12.91 -33.83
N ALA A 329 -1.33 -11.64 -34.14
CA ALA A 329 -2.26 -10.72 -34.81
C ALA A 329 -1.86 -10.41 -36.27
N ASP A 330 -0.86 -11.13 -36.80
CA ASP A 330 -0.29 -10.88 -38.15
C ASP A 330 0.06 -9.40 -38.40
N ALA A 331 0.45 -8.69 -37.34
CA ALA A 331 0.73 -7.27 -37.33
C ALA A 331 2.17 -6.93 -37.74
N ILE A 332 2.95 -7.91 -38.20
CA ILE A 332 4.34 -7.71 -38.60
C ILE A 332 4.46 -8.08 -40.06
N THR A 333 5.11 -7.24 -40.85
CA THR A 333 5.50 -7.56 -42.23
C THR A 333 6.98 -7.84 -42.26
N TRP A 334 7.38 -8.97 -42.84
CA TRP A 334 8.79 -9.35 -42.94
C TRP A 334 9.05 -10.16 -44.22
N LYS A 335 10.15 -9.87 -44.91
CA LYS A 335 10.69 -10.67 -46.01
C LYS A 335 12.11 -11.13 -45.69
N LYS A 336 12.55 -12.20 -46.34
CA LYS A 336 13.87 -12.80 -46.11
C LYS A 336 14.98 -11.76 -46.37
N LYS A 337 15.85 -11.55 -45.38
CA LYS A 337 16.93 -10.54 -45.38
C LYS A 337 16.46 -9.07 -45.39
N GLU A 338 15.20 -8.80 -45.04
CA GLU A 338 14.68 -7.44 -44.81
C GLU A 338 14.40 -7.20 -43.32
N VAL A 339 14.38 -5.92 -42.93
CA VAL A 339 14.02 -5.50 -41.57
C VAL A 339 12.52 -5.71 -41.39
N ALA A 340 12.11 -6.26 -40.24
CA ALA A 340 10.69 -6.43 -39.95
C ALA A 340 10.05 -5.07 -39.68
N VAL A 341 8.83 -4.86 -40.18
CA VAL A 341 8.04 -3.65 -39.93
C VAL A 341 6.79 -4.03 -39.17
N ILE A 342 6.52 -3.33 -38.06
CA ILE A 342 5.34 -3.56 -37.22
C ILE A 342 4.25 -2.59 -37.65
N ASP A 343 3.12 -3.13 -38.09
CA ASP A 343 1.88 -2.42 -38.34
C ASP A 343 1.22 -2.08 -37.00
N LYS A 344 1.21 -0.80 -36.65
CA LYS A 344 0.72 -0.30 -35.36
C LYS A 344 -0.80 -0.44 -35.23
N ASP A 345 -1.54 -0.43 -36.34
CA ASP A 345 -3.00 -0.49 -36.33
C ASP A 345 -3.50 -1.92 -36.10
N LYS A 346 -2.73 -2.93 -36.55
CA LYS A 346 -3.02 -4.35 -36.28
C LYS A 346 -2.42 -4.86 -34.98
N CYS A 347 -1.47 -4.14 -34.40
CA CYS A 347 -0.74 -4.61 -33.22
C CYS A 347 -1.64 -4.64 -31.98
N VAL A 348 -1.92 -5.85 -31.49
CA VAL A 348 -2.65 -6.07 -30.21
C VAL A 348 -1.77 -5.93 -28.96
N LYS A 349 -0.53 -5.45 -29.12
CA LYS A 349 0.42 -5.14 -28.04
C LYS A 349 0.72 -6.29 -27.07
N CYS A 350 0.66 -7.53 -27.55
CA CYS A 350 0.85 -8.76 -26.76
C CYS A 350 2.28 -9.05 -26.28
N MET A 351 3.26 -8.17 -26.53
CA MET A 351 4.69 -8.32 -26.21
C MET A 351 5.43 -9.53 -26.84
N SER A 352 4.75 -10.46 -27.53
CA SER A 352 5.37 -11.66 -28.11
C SER A 352 6.58 -11.37 -29.00
N CYS A 353 6.53 -10.30 -29.82
CA CYS A 353 7.65 -9.93 -30.68
C CYS A 353 8.87 -9.44 -29.88
N PHE A 354 8.63 -8.65 -28.84
CA PHE A 354 9.65 -8.12 -27.93
C PHE A 354 10.36 -9.27 -27.20
N ASP A 355 9.60 -10.19 -26.58
CA ASP A 355 10.15 -11.31 -25.81
C ASP A 355 10.92 -12.34 -26.67
N LYS A 356 10.54 -12.49 -27.95
CA LYS A 356 11.21 -13.41 -28.88
C LYS A 356 12.41 -12.78 -29.58
N CYS A 357 12.63 -11.47 -29.45
CA CYS A 357 13.76 -10.80 -30.05
C CYS A 357 15.04 -11.11 -29.28
N LYS A 358 15.91 -11.96 -29.84
CA LYS A 358 17.20 -12.32 -29.22
C LYS A 358 18.29 -11.23 -29.33
N PHE A 359 17.99 -10.14 -30.02
CA PHE A 359 18.95 -9.10 -30.37
C PHE A 359 18.56 -7.74 -29.79
N ASP A 360 17.51 -7.71 -28.95
CA ASP A 360 16.94 -6.50 -28.37
C ASP A 360 16.65 -5.39 -29.40
N SER A 361 16.40 -5.79 -30.66
CA SER A 361 16.14 -4.88 -31.77
C SER A 361 14.69 -4.39 -31.84
N ILE A 362 13.88 -4.65 -30.80
CA ILE A 362 12.49 -4.19 -30.71
C ILE A 362 12.37 -3.40 -29.41
N PHE A 363 11.90 -2.16 -29.48
CA PHE A 363 11.90 -1.24 -28.34
C PHE A 363 10.54 -0.62 -28.01
#